data_AF-A0A1Y5HV05-F1
#
_entry.id   AF-A0A1Y5HV05-F1
#
_cell.length_a   1.000
_cell.length_b   1.000
_cell.length_c   1.000
_cell.angle_alpha   90.00
_cell.angle_beta   90.00
_cell.angle_gamma   90.00
#
_symmetry.space_group_name_H-M   'P 1'
#
loop_
_entity.id
_entity.type
_entity.pdbx_description
1 polymer ?
#
loop_
_entity_poly.entity_id
_entity_poly.type
_entity_poly.pdbx_seq_one_letter_code
_entity_poly.pdbx_strand_id
1 'polypeptide(L)'
;IRVFNKIAQGCNFFISQGVYDVNASKNFLSDYYYYGLENNIPLVPILFTLTPCGSQKTLEFMKWLGISIPKWLENELLHSKDILQKSVEVSEQNYLELKRFADEKGIPIGCNIESVAIRKVEVEASIELLRRVSQ
;
A
#
# COMPACT_ATOMS: atom_id res chain seq x y z
N ILE A 1 3.40 -2.80 -18.08
CA ILE A 1 4.68 -2.84 -18.84
C ILE A 1 5.93 -2.82 -17.95
N ARG A 2 6.18 -1.79 -17.12
CA ARG A 2 7.46 -1.65 -16.38
C ARG A 2 7.81 -2.85 -15.48
N VAL A 3 6.83 -3.37 -14.73
CA VAL A 3 7.02 -4.55 -13.87
C VAL A 3 7.33 -5.80 -14.69
N PHE A 4 6.68 -6.01 -15.83
CA PHE A 4 6.97 -7.15 -16.71
C PHE A 4 8.38 -7.11 -17.29
N ASN A 5 8.88 -5.94 -17.67
CA ASN A 5 10.29 -5.81 -18.09
C ASN A 5 11.27 -6.19 -16.98
N LYS A 6 10.93 -5.90 -15.71
CA LYS A 6 11.72 -6.31 -14.55
C LYS A 6 11.60 -7.82 -14.28
N ILE A 7 10.42 -8.42 -14.49
CA ILE A 7 10.24 -9.88 -14.43
C ILE A 7 11.15 -10.57 -15.46
N ALA A 8 11.18 -10.06 -16.69
CA ALA A 8 12.06 -10.58 -17.75
C ALA A 8 13.57 -10.44 -17.41
N GLN A 9 13.93 -9.56 -16.49
CA GLN A 9 15.29 -9.37 -15.97
C GLN A 9 15.56 -10.15 -14.67
N GLY A 10 14.63 -11.00 -14.22
CA GLY A 10 14.80 -11.87 -13.07
C GLY A 10 14.16 -11.39 -11.76
N CYS A 11 13.34 -10.32 -11.76
CA CYS A 11 12.58 -9.97 -10.56
C CYS A 11 11.40 -10.93 -10.35
N ASN A 12 11.30 -11.54 -9.16
CA ASN A 12 10.24 -12.49 -8.81
C ASN A 12 9.20 -11.96 -7.82
N PHE A 13 9.29 -10.69 -7.42
CA PHE A 13 8.27 -9.98 -6.64
C PHE A 13 8.51 -8.48 -6.73
N PHE A 14 7.52 -7.69 -6.32
CA PHE A 14 7.63 -6.23 -6.24
C PHE A 14 7.11 -5.73 -4.90
N ILE A 15 7.73 -4.69 -4.36
CA ILE A 15 7.27 -3.95 -3.19
C ILE A 15 6.92 -2.54 -3.65
N SER A 16 5.71 -2.07 -3.36
CA SER A 16 5.29 -0.71 -3.70
C SER A 16 5.86 0.32 -2.74
N GLN A 17 5.86 1.60 -3.11
CA GLN A 17 5.86 2.70 -2.13
C GLN A 17 4.57 2.69 -1.31
N GLY A 18 4.50 3.49 -0.24
CA GLY A 18 3.33 3.57 0.64
C GLY A 18 2.02 3.82 -0.12
N VAL A 19 0.97 3.04 0.18
CA VAL A 19 -0.31 3.08 -0.53
C VAL A 19 -1.38 3.86 0.24
N TYR A 20 -1.70 5.05 -0.26
CA TYR A 20 -2.82 5.87 0.23
C TYR A 20 -3.92 6.07 -0.83
N ASP A 21 -3.61 5.87 -2.11
CA ASP A 21 -4.59 5.87 -3.20
C ASP A 21 -4.92 4.42 -3.63
N VAL A 22 -6.04 3.91 -3.12
CA VAL A 22 -6.53 2.57 -3.43
C VAL A 22 -6.94 2.43 -4.90
N ASN A 23 -7.45 3.49 -5.52
CA ASN A 23 -7.91 3.44 -6.91
C ASN A 23 -6.73 3.38 -7.88
N ALA A 24 -5.67 4.14 -7.62
CA ALA A 24 -4.42 4.03 -8.38
C ALA A 24 -3.84 2.61 -8.31
N SER A 25 -3.92 1.98 -7.12
CA SER A 25 -3.44 0.61 -6.91
C SER A 25 -4.31 -0.43 -7.63
N LYS A 26 -5.64 -0.25 -7.63
CA LYS A 26 -6.56 -1.10 -8.41
C LYS A 26 -6.34 -0.97 -9.91
N ASN A 27 -6.14 0.25 -10.43
CA ASN A 27 -5.83 0.47 -11.83
C ASN A 27 -4.56 -0.27 -12.23
N PHE A 28 -3.50 -0.16 -11.41
CA PHE A 28 -2.29 -0.95 -11.61
C PHE A 28 -2.55 -2.47 -11.62
N LEU A 29 -3.28 -3.00 -10.64
CA LEU A 29 -3.59 -4.44 -10.58
C LEU A 29 -4.42 -4.90 -11.78
N SER A 30 -5.36 -4.08 -12.25
CA SER A 30 -6.17 -4.36 -13.43
C SER A 30 -5.29 -4.47 -14.67
N ASP A 31 -4.47 -3.45 -14.95
CA ASP A 31 -3.55 -3.44 -16.09
C ASP A 31 -2.52 -4.57 -15.99
N TYR A 32 -2.05 -4.86 -14.76
CA TYR A 32 -1.12 -5.95 -14.49
C TYR A 32 -1.73 -7.31 -14.83
N TYR A 33 -2.97 -7.56 -14.39
CA TYR A 33 -3.69 -8.79 -14.66
C TYR A 33 -3.94 -8.99 -16.16
N TYR A 34 -4.59 -8.02 -16.82
CA TYR A 34 -4.96 -8.17 -18.22
C TYR A 34 -3.75 -8.25 -19.15
N TYR A 35 -2.69 -7.47 -18.88
CA TYR A 35 -1.46 -7.59 -19.67
C TYR A 35 -0.80 -8.98 -19.51
N GLY A 36 -0.76 -9.52 -18.28
CA GLY A 36 -0.25 -10.86 -18.03
C GLY A 36 -1.06 -11.93 -18.78
N LEU A 37 -2.40 -11.80 -18.76
CA LEU A 37 -3.32 -12.69 -19.45
C LEU A 37 -3.12 -12.63 -20.99
N GLU A 38 -3.12 -11.44 -21.57
CA GLU A 38 -2.96 -11.22 -23.02
C GLU A 38 -1.63 -11.72 -23.57
N ASN A 39 -0.56 -11.65 -22.77
CA ASN A 39 0.80 -12.03 -23.19
C ASN A 39 1.23 -13.41 -22.67
N ASN A 40 0.34 -14.14 -22.01
CA ASN A 40 0.61 -15.44 -21.39
C ASN A 40 1.83 -15.41 -20.44
N ILE A 41 1.95 -14.35 -19.64
CA ILE A 41 3.03 -14.17 -18.65
C ILE A 41 2.46 -14.44 -17.26
N PRO A 42 3.04 -15.36 -16.47
CA PRO A 42 2.57 -15.60 -15.11
C PRO A 42 2.81 -14.38 -14.23
N LEU A 43 1.85 -14.11 -13.34
CA LEU A 43 1.95 -13.04 -12.36
C LEU A 43 2.89 -13.44 -11.22
N VAL A 44 3.61 -12.47 -10.66
CA VAL A 44 4.48 -12.60 -9.49
C VAL A 44 3.94 -11.73 -8.35
N PRO A 45 4.28 -12.02 -7.08
CA PRO A 45 3.73 -11.29 -5.94
C PRO A 45 3.94 -9.78 -5.98
N ILE A 46 2.87 -9.03 -5.70
CA ILE A 46 2.91 -7.59 -5.44
C ILE A 46 2.65 -7.35 -3.96
N LEU A 47 3.67 -6.86 -3.24
CA LEU A 47 3.61 -6.50 -1.84
C LEU A 47 3.28 -5.00 -1.73
N PHE A 48 2.09 -4.68 -1.24
CA PHE A 48 1.71 -3.29 -1.01
C PHE A 48 2.26 -2.79 0.32
N THR A 49 2.97 -1.67 0.29
CA THR A 49 3.51 -1.04 1.50
C THR A 49 2.43 -0.24 2.20
N LEU A 50 2.21 -0.53 3.48
CA LEU A 50 1.33 0.22 4.39
C LEU A 50 2.19 0.97 5.41
N THR A 51 2.01 2.28 5.49
CA THR A 51 2.86 3.15 6.30
C THR A 51 1.97 4.02 7.19
N PRO A 52 1.81 3.69 8.49
CA PRO A 52 1.07 4.54 9.43
C PRO A 52 1.67 5.95 9.52
N CYS A 53 0.82 6.93 9.79
CA CYS A 53 1.16 8.34 9.86
C CYS A 53 0.61 8.95 11.15
N GLY A 54 1.49 9.24 12.12
CA GLY A 54 1.08 9.75 13.43
C GLY A 54 1.25 11.26 13.66
N SER A 55 1.62 12.03 12.63
CA SER A 55 1.75 13.48 12.72
C SER A 55 1.79 14.16 11.35
N GLN A 56 1.53 15.47 11.32
CA GLN A 56 1.76 16.28 10.11
C GLN A 56 3.22 16.18 9.63
N LYS A 57 4.19 16.11 10.54
CA LYS A 57 5.60 15.95 10.19
C LYS A 57 5.87 14.61 9.49
N THR A 58 5.25 13.53 9.96
CA THR A 58 5.32 12.21 9.30
C THR A 58 4.67 12.28 7.91
N LEU A 59 3.53 12.96 7.79
CA LEU A 59 2.82 13.16 6.52
C LEU A 59 3.65 13.92 5.48
N GLU A 60 4.32 15.00 5.89
CA GLU A 60 5.24 15.77 5.05
C GLU A 60 6.44 14.92 4.60
N PHE A 61 7.01 14.12 5.51
CA PHE A 61 8.11 13.21 5.20
C PHE A 61 7.69 12.13 4.19
N MET A 62 6.49 11.54 4.34
CA MET A 62 5.94 10.57 3.40
C MET A 62 5.78 11.16 1.99
N LYS A 63 5.28 12.40 1.90
CA LYS A 63 5.18 13.12 0.62
C LYS A 63 6.55 13.37 0.00
N TRP A 64 7.55 13.72 0.81
CA TRP A 64 8.93 13.87 0.35
C TRP A 64 9.54 12.57 -0.18
N LEU A 65 9.18 11.41 0.39
CA LEU A 65 9.52 10.09 -0.15
C LEU A 65 8.80 9.76 -1.48
N GLY A 66 7.85 10.59 -1.91
CA GLY A 66 7.07 10.40 -3.13
C GLY A 66 5.78 9.61 -2.93
N ILE A 67 5.32 9.41 -1.69
CA ILE A 67 4.03 8.78 -1.41
C ILE A 67 2.91 9.74 -1.82
N SER A 68 2.08 9.30 -2.76
CA SER A 68 0.91 10.05 -3.19
C SER A 68 -0.25 9.82 -2.22
N ILE A 69 -0.81 10.90 -1.70
CA ILE A 69 -1.94 10.88 -0.77
C ILE A 69 -3.05 11.74 -1.37
N PRO A 70 -4.25 11.18 -1.63
CA PRO A 70 -5.37 11.95 -2.14
C PRO A 70 -5.66 13.18 -1.28
N LYS A 71 -5.94 14.33 -1.90
CA LYS A 71 -6.08 15.60 -1.16
C LYS A 71 -7.18 15.56 -0.09
N TRP A 72 -8.29 14.86 -0.37
CA TRP A 72 -9.37 14.69 0.59
C TRP A 72 -8.89 13.94 1.84
N LEU A 73 -8.07 12.90 1.67
CA LEU A 73 -7.57 12.08 2.77
C LEU A 73 -6.48 12.80 3.55
N GLU A 74 -5.65 13.58 2.88
CA GLU A 74 -4.73 14.48 3.55
C GLU A 74 -5.48 15.44 4.48
N ASN A 75 -6.58 16.04 4.01
CA ASN A 75 -7.39 16.92 4.83
C ASN A 75 -8.01 16.18 6.02
N GLU A 76 -8.56 14.97 5.81
CA GLU A 76 -9.10 14.12 6.88
C GLU A 76 -8.04 13.80 7.95
N LEU A 77 -6.80 13.49 7.54
CA LEU A 77 -5.70 13.20 8.44
C LEU A 77 -5.28 14.45 9.24
N LEU A 78 -5.13 15.60 8.58
CA LEU A 78 -4.70 16.85 9.22
C LEU A 78 -5.72 17.41 10.23
N HIS A 79 -7.02 17.14 10.03
CA HIS A 79 -8.09 17.61 10.91
C HIS A 79 -8.59 16.52 11.87
N SER A 80 -7.99 15.32 11.84
CA SER A 80 -8.33 14.25 12.78
C SER A 80 -7.88 14.60 14.20
N LYS A 81 -8.69 14.20 15.20
CA LYS A 81 -8.27 14.23 16.60
C LYS A 81 -7.12 13.27 16.90
N ASP A 82 -7.08 12.15 16.16
CA ASP A 82 -6.02 11.16 16.22
C ASP A 82 -5.66 10.74 14.79
N ILE A 83 -4.63 11.40 14.25
CA ILE A 83 -4.13 11.13 12.91
C ILE A 83 -3.55 9.70 12.80
N LEU A 84 -2.94 9.19 13.88
CA LEU A 84 -2.30 7.88 13.87
C LEU A 84 -3.34 6.79 13.72
N GLN A 85 -4.35 6.80 14.60
CA GLN A 85 -5.41 5.80 14.56
C GLN A 85 -6.17 5.85 13.23
N LYS A 86 -6.49 7.06 12.73
CA LYS A 86 -7.12 7.24 11.42
C LYS A 86 -6.26 6.70 10.29
N SER A 87 -4.95 6.91 10.32
CA SER A 87 -4.03 6.41 9.29
C SER A 87 -3.95 4.88 9.27
N VAL A 88 -3.96 4.23 10.44
CA VAL A 88 -3.97 2.76 10.56
C VAL A 88 -5.26 2.20 9.98
N GLU A 89 -6.41 2.77 10.33
CA GLU A 89 -7.72 2.36 9.79
C GLU A 89 -7.77 2.49 8.26
N VAL A 90 -7.24 3.59 7.73
CA VAL A 90 -7.22 3.80 6.28
C VAL A 90 -6.28 2.81 5.58
N SER A 91 -5.08 2.56 6.13
CA SER A 91 -4.17 1.56 5.58
C SER A 91 -4.77 0.15 5.60
N GLU A 92 -5.43 -0.23 6.70
CA GLU A 92 -6.14 -1.50 6.83
C GLU A 92 -7.25 -1.65 5.79
N GLN A 93 -8.12 -0.64 5.66
CA GLN A 93 -9.22 -0.66 4.69
C GLN A 93 -8.72 -0.71 3.25
N ASN A 94 -7.68 0.08 2.91
CA ASN A 94 -7.06 0.04 1.60
C ASN A 94 -6.53 -1.36 1.27
N TYR A 95 -5.84 -2.01 2.22
CA TYR A 95 -5.32 -3.36 2.01
C TYR A 95 -6.43 -4.39 1.83
N LEU A 96 -7.46 -4.39 2.69
CA LEU A 96 -8.59 -5.30 2.59
C LEU A 96 -9.34 -5.14 1.26
N GLU A 97 -9.49 -3.91 0.79
CA GLU A 97 -10.10 -3.62 -0.51
C GLU A 97 -9.26 -4.11 -1.69
N LEU A 98 -7.93 -3.91 -1.65
CA LEU A 98 -7.01 -4.45 -2.65
C LEU A 98 -6.97 -5.97 -2.64
N LYS A 99 -7.00 -6.57 -1.45
CA LYS A 99 -7.03 -8.02 -1.27
C LYS A 99 -8.28 -8.64 -1.88
N ARG A 100 -9.46 -8.09 -1.58
CA ARG A 100 -10.72 -8.53 -2.22
C ARG A 100 -10.63 -8.42 -3.76
N PHE A 101 -10.15 -7.28 -4.27
CA PHE A 101 -10.01 -7.07 -5.72
C PHE A 101 -9.05 -8.07 -6.38
N ALA A 102 -7.93 -8.37 -5.72
CA ALA A 102 -6.92 -9.30 -6.20
C ALA A 102 -7.40 -10.77 -6.14
N ASP A 103 -8.07 -11.14 -5.05
CA ASP A 103 -8.58 -12.50 -4.82
C ASP A 103 -9.60 -12.91 -5.91
N GLU A 104 -10.48 -11.99 -6.34
CA GLU A 104 -11.44 -12.22 -7.45
C GLU A 104 -10.77 -12.64 -8.77
N LYS A 105 -9.50 -12.24 -8.98
CA LYS A 105 -8.75 -12.47 -10.21
C LYS A 105 -7.56 -13.42 -10.00
N GLY A 106 -7.38 -13.94 -8.80
CA GLY A 106 -6.22 -14.76 -8.44
C GLY A 106 -4.87 -14.03 -8.56
N ILE A 107 -4.85 -12.69 -8.38
CA ILE A 107 -3.60 -11.93 -8.44
C ILE A 107 -2.83 -12.15 -7.13
N PRO A 108 -1.56 -12.60 -7.15
CA PRO A 108 -0.79 -12.80 -5.94
C PRO A 108 -0.41 -11.45 -5.33
N ILE A 109 -1.02 -11.10 -4.20
CA ILE A 109 -0.65 -9.91 -3.43
C ILE A 109 -0.27 -10.25 -2.00
N GLY A 110 0.53 -9.38 -1.39
CA GLY A 110 0.84 -9.39 0.04
C GLY A 110 0.95 -7.97 0.58
N CYS A 111 1.39 -7.84 1.82
CA CYS A 111 1.66 -6.54 2.43
C CYS A 111 3.10 -6.44 2.94
N ASN A 112 3.62 -5.21 2.95
CA ASN A 112 4.82 -4.81 3.66
C ASN A 112 4.41 -3.73 4.66
N ILE A 113 4.68 -3.90 5.95
CA ILE A 113 4.36 -2.86 6.94
C ILE A 113 5.61 -2.04 7.20
N GLU A 114 5.54 -0.76 6.85
CA GLU A 114 6.66 0.17 6.99
C GLU A 114 6.47 1.06 8.21
N SER A 115 7.50 1.14 9.04
CA SER A 115 7.56 2.07 10.17
C SER A 115 8.62 3.13 9.88
N VAL A 116 8.19 4.35 9.56
CA VAL A 116 9.07 5.49 9.21
C VAL A 116 9.25 6.48 10.37
N ALA A 117 8.62 6.22 11.50
CA ALA A 117 8.58 7.13 12.64
C ALA A 117 9.51 6.69 13.77
N ILE A 118 10.07 7.66 14.49
CA ILE A 118 10.91 7.43 15.68
C ILE A 118 10.10 7.36 16.98
N ARG A 119 8.81 7.71 16.93
CA ARG A 119 7.92 7.77 18.09
C ARG A 119 7.44 6.37 18.43
N LYS A 120 7.62 5.93 19.67
CA LYS A 120 7.21 4.61 20.16
C LYS A 120 5.76 4.26 19.81
N VAL A 121 4.83 5.20 19.98
CA VAL A 121 3.41 4.98 19.66
C VAL A 121 3.16 4.69 18.17
N GLU A 122 3.94 5.29 17.26
CA GLU A 122 3.82 5.03 15.82
C GLU A 122 4.42 3.67 15.46
N VAL A 123 5.50 3.27 16.13
CA VAL A 123 6.09 1.92 15.98
C VAL A 123 5.10 0.85 16.46
N GLU A 124 4.47 1.06 17.62
CA GLU A 124 3.44 0.15 18.15
C GLU A 124 2.23 0.06 17.21
N ALA A 125 1.83 1.17 16.59
CA ALA A 125 0.77 1.19 15.58
C ALA A 125 1.14 0.40 14.31
N SER A 126 2.39 0.43 13.85
CA SER A 126 2.86 -0.45 12.76
C SER A 126 2.75 -1.92 13.13
N ILE A 127 3.13 -2.30 14.35
CA ILE A 127 3.00 -3.69 14.83
C ILE A 127 1.54 -4.10 14.94
N GLU A 128 0.67 -3.21 15.41
CA GLU A 128 -0.76 -3.46 15.48
C GLU A 128 -1.36 -3.65 14.07
N LEU A 129 -1.02 -2.78 13.12
CA LEU A 129 -1.47 -2.92 11.75
C LEU A 129 -1.05 -4.27 11.14
N LEU A 130 0.18 -4.72 11.40
CA LEU A 130 0.66 -6.05 10.98
C LEU A 130 -0.27 -7.16 11.49
N ARG A 131 -0.67 -7.12 12.77
CA ARG A 131 -1.58 -8.13 13.34
C ARG A 131 -2.94 -8.12 12.66
N ARG A 132 -3.50 -6.94 12.39
CA ARG A 132 -4.82 -6.80 11.76
C ARG A 132 -4.86 -7.37 10.35
N VAL A 133 -3.83 -7.14 9.55
CA VAL A 133 -3.80 -7.59 8.15
C VAL A 133 -3.29 -9.03 7.97
N SER A 134 -2.83 -9.66 9.04
CA SER A 134 -2.36 -11.06 9.03
C SER A 134 -3.44 -12.08 9.44
N GLN A 135 -4.62 -11.61 9.86
CA GLN A 135 -5.79 -12.45 10.17
C GLN A 135 -6.58 -12.76 8.90
#